data_AF-A0A817GCJ5-F1
#
_entry.id   AF-A0A817GCJ5-F1
#
_cell.length_a   1.000
_cell.length_b   1.000
_cell.length_c   1.000
_cell.angle_alpha   90.00
_cell.angle_beta   90.00
_cell.angle_gamma   90.00
#
_symmetry.space_group_name_H-M   'P 1'
#
loop_
_entity.id
_entity.type
_entity.pdbx_description
1 polymer ?
#
loop_
_entity_poly.entity_id
_entity_poly.type
_entity_poly.pdbx_seq_one_letter_code
_entity_poly.pdbx_strand_id
1 'polypeptide(L)'
;QSTKSLLYEPALKRTIQVFMRKLLVQLLVELPRIGSTTIYGNLNKIILATKRWSLIDTRLYIKVILEHLQLKDLISTICSELISIYHCL
;
A
#
# COMPACT_ATOMS: atom_id res chain seq x y z
N GLN A 1 -2.34 16.98 -12.74
CA GLN A 1 -0.91 17.36 -12.86
C GLN A 1 -0.88 18.83 -13.25
N SER A 2 -0.23 19.68 -12.46
CA SER A 2 -0.10 21.12 -12.79
C SER A 2 1.33 21.41 -13.21
N THR A 3 1.53 21.80 -14.46
CA THR A 3 2.83 22.17 -15.05
C THR A 3 3.28 23.58 -14.65
N LYS A 4 2.51 24.28 -13.81
CA LYS A 4 2.69 25.69 -13.43
C LYS A 4 3.16 25.90 -11.98
N SER A 5 3.49 24.85 -11.25
CA SER A 5 4.06 24.97 -9.91
C SER A 5 5.51 25.47 -10.00
N LEU A 6 5.87 26.47 -9.19
CA LEU A 6 7.19 27.14 -9.17
C LEU A 6 8.38 26.17 -8.95
N LEU A 7 8.12 24.95 -8.47
CA LEU A 7 9.09 23.89 -8.16
C LEU A 7 9.01 22.70 -9.14
N TYR A 8 8.42 22.86 -10.33
CA TYR A 8 8.34 21.78 -11.31
C TYR A 8 9.70 21.51 -11.97
N GLU A 9 10.43 20.53 -11.44
CA GLU A 9 11.61 19.97 -12.11
C GLU A 9 11.33 18.57 -12.69
N PRO A 10 11.57 18.35 -14.01
CA PRO A 10 11.30 17.08 -14.65
C PRO A 10 12.21 15.94 -14.16
N ALA A 11 13.42 16.25 -13.69
CA ALA A 11 14.31 15.27 -13.08
C ALA A 11 13.76 14.75 -11.75
N LEU A 12 13.34 15.65 -10.86
CA LEU A 12 12.72 15.31 -9.58
C LEU A 12 11.44 14.49 -9.77
N LYS A 13 10.59 14.87 -10.73
CA LYS A 13 9.38 14.12 -11.09
C LYS A 13 9.69 12.67 -11.48
N ARG A 14 10.71 12.44 -12.30
CA ARG A 14 11.14 11.09 -12.70
C ARG A 14 11.63 10.29 -11.51
N THR A 15 12.46 10.89 -10.65
CA THR A 15 12.96 10.22 -9.44
C THR A 15 11.82 9.77 -8.52
N ILE A 16 10.84 10.65 -8.27
CA ILE A 16 9.65 10.30 -7.48
C ILE A 16 8.85 9.18 -8.14
N GLN A 17 8.61 9.24 -9.45
CA GLN A 17 7.89 8.17 -10.15
C GLN A 17 8.60 6.81 -10.06
N VAL A 18 9.92 6.80 -10.19
CA VAL A 18 10.71 5.56 -10.07
C VAL A 18 10.64 5.03 -8.64
N PHE A 19 10.78 5.91 -7.64
CA PHE A 19 10.67 5.55 -6.23
C PHE A 19 9.28 4.97 -5.90
N MET A 20 8.21 5.65 -6.30
CA MET A 20 6.83 5.20 -6.08
C MET A 20 6.53 3.87 -6.78
N ARG A 21 7.07 3.64 -7.98
CA ARG A 21 6.94 2.35 -8.67
C ARG A 21 7.70 1.24 -7.94
N LYS A 22 8.92 1.51 -7.45
CA LYS A 22 9.70 0.54 -6.65
C LYS A 22 8.97 0.18 -5.37
N LEU A 23 8.43 1.16 -4.66
CA LEU A 23 7.61 0.95 -3.46
C LEU A 23 6.40 0.08 -3.75
N LEU A 24 5.65 0.36 -4.83
CA LEU A 24 4.48 -0.43 -5.21
C LEU A 24 4.86 -1.90 -5.45
N VAL A 25 5.94 -2.14 -6.20
CA VAL A 25 6.40 -3.51 -6.48
C VAL A 25 6.82 -4.22 -5.19
N GLN A 26 7.54 -3.56 -4.30
CA GLN A 26 7.90 -4.16 -3.01
C GLN A 26 6.68 -4.49 -2.17
N LEU A 27 5.68 -3.60 -2.08
CA LEU A 27 4.42 -3.88 -1.39
C LEU A 27 3.72 -5.11 -1.97
N LEU A 28 3.60 -5.18 -3.30
CA LEU A 28 2.96 -6.31 -3.99
C LEU A 28 3.67 -7.64 -3.76
N VAL A 29 4.98 -7.64 -3.52
CA VAL A 29 5.77 -8.84 -3.18
C VAL A 29 5.65 -9.20 -1.70
N GLU A 30 5.61 -8.22 -0.80
CA GLU A 30 5.55 -8.48 0.64
C GLU A 30 4.17 -8.95 1.13
N LEU A 31 3.10 -8.42 0.56
CA LEU A 31 1.74 -8.80 0.92
C LEU A 31 1.48 -10.32 0.84
N PRO A 32 1.80 -11.03 -0.26
CA PRO A 32 1.69 -12.49 -0.33
C PRO A 32 2.70 -13.21 0.56
N ARG A 33 3.87 -12.61 0.85
CA ARG A 33 4.85 -13.18 1.79
C ARG A 33 4.31 -13.25 3.23
N ILE A 34 3.41 -12.33 3.60
CA ILE A 34 2.70 -12.31 4.90
C ILE A 34 1.42 -13.18 4.85
N GLY A 35 1.10 -13.79 3.70
CA GLY A 35 -0.07 -14.64 3.52
C GLY A 35 -1.35 -13.92 3.10
N SER A 36 -1.24 -12.66 2.66
CA SER A 36 -2.36 -11.87 2.13
C SER A 36 -2.47 -12.02 0.61
N THR A 37 -3.69 -12.09 0.06
CA THR A 37 -3.89 -12.16 -1.39
C THR A 37 -4.21 -10.77 -1.93
N THR A 38 -3.34 -10.19 -2.76
CA THR A 38 -3.63 -8.88 -3.37
C THR A 38 -4.51 -9.05 -4.61
N ILE A 39 -5.68 -8.38 -4.63
CA ILE A 39 -6.60 -8.39 -5.78
C ILE A 39 -6.30 -7.23 -6.72
N TYR A 40 -5.96 -6.07 -6.15
CA TYR A 40 -5.72 -4.85 -6.90
C TYR A 40 -4.68 -3.98 -6.22
N GLY A 41 -3.81 -3.34 -7.00
CA GLY A 41 -2.79 -2.43 -6.49
C GLY A 41 -2.55 -1.27 -7.44
N ASN A 42 -2.72 -0.06 -6.92
CA ASN A 42 -2.33 1.19 -7.55
C ASN A 42 -1.49 2.01 -6.53
N LEU A 43 -0.78 3.03 -7.00
CA LEU A 43 0.08 3.91 -6.20
C LEU A 43 -0.64 4.55 -5.01
N ASN A 44 -1.97 4.67 -5.07
CA ASN A 44 -2.78 5.33 -4.06
C ASN A 44 -3.67 4.37 -3.25
N LYS A 45 -3.94 3.16 -3.77
CA LYS A 45 -4.90 2.22 -3.17
C LYS A 45 -4.51 0.79 -3.48
N ILE A 46 -4.54 -0.06 -2.46
CA ILE A 46 -4.32 -1.50 -2.57
C ILE A 46 -5.54 -2.20 -1.96
N ILE A 47 -6.05 -3.23 -2.62
CA ILE A 47 -7.18 -4.04 -2.18
C ILE A 47 -6.68 -5.46 -1.93
N LEU A 48 -6.97 -5.95 -0.73
CA LEU A 48 -6.56 -7.26 -0.25
C LEU A 48 -7.79 -8.16 -0.09
N ALA A 49 -7.67 -9.41 -0.52
CA ALA A 49 -8.58 -10.50 -0.20
C ALA A 49 -8.16 -11.17 1.10
N THR A 50 -9.12 -11.32 2.00
CA THR A 50 -9.00 -12.06 3.26
C THR A 50 -10.09 -13.14 3.28
N LYS A 51 -9.75 -14.33 3.80
CA LYS A 51 -10.70 -15.45 3.96
C LYS A 51 -11.47 -15.42 5.29
N ARG A 52 -11.35 -14.34 6.07
CA ARG A 52 -11.94 -14.23 7.41
C ARG A 52 -13.37 -13.69 7.33
N TRP A 53 -14.30 -14.32 8.07
CA TRP A 53 -15.72 -13.95 8.05
C TRP A 53 -16.08 -12.83 9.02
N SER A 54 -15.29 -12.63 10.08
CA SER A 54 -15.51 -11.58 11.07
C SER A 54 -14.84 -10.26 10.68
N LEU A 55 -15.56 -9.15 10.84
CA LEU A 55 -15.04 -7.79 10.68
C LEU A 55 -13.93 -7.49 11.70
N ILE A 56 -14.07 -8.00 12.92
CA ILE A 56 -13.12 -7.77 14.02
C ILE A 56 -11.79 -8.47 13.70
N ASP A 57 -11.86 -9.74 13.29
CA ASP A 57 -10.67 -10.51 12.91
C ASP A 57 -9.99 -9.91 11.69
N THR A 58 -10.77 -9.42 10.72
CA THR A 58 -10.24 -8.72 9.54
C THR A 58 -9.49 -7.46 9.95
N ARG A 59 -10.03 -6.66 10.87
CA ARG A 59 -9.38 -5.45 11.34
C ARG A 59 -8.09 -5.74 12.11
N LEU A 60 -8.08 -6.77 12.97
CA LEU A 60 -6.88 -7.22 13.67
C LEU A 60 -5.82 -7.73 12.70
N TYR A 61 -6.21 -8.53 11.71
CA TYR A 61 -5.32 -9.02 10.68
C TYR A 61 -4.66 -7.89 9.88
N ILE A 62 -5.44 -6.88 9.47
CA ILE A 62 -4.90 -5.71 8.78
C ILE A 62 -3.95 -4.93 9.68
N LYS A 63 -4.27 -4.76 10.97
CA LYS A 63 -3.38 -4.09 11.92
C LYS A 63 -2.02 -4.78 12.02
N VAL A 64 -2.00 -6.11 12.13
CA VAL A 64 -0.77 -6.90 12.14
C VAL A 64 0.02 -6.73 10.84
N ILE A 65 -0.64 -6.73 9.68
CA ILE A 65 0.03 -6.44 8.40
C ILE A 65 0.65 -5.05 8.41
N LEU A 66 -0.09 -4.03 8.87
CA LEU A 66 0.42 -2.66 8.93
C LEU A 66 1.65 -2.56 9.83
N GLU A 67 1.63 -3.18 11.00
CA GLU A 67 2.79 -3.25 11.90
C GLU A 67 3.99 -3.94 11.23
N HIS A 68 3.78 -5.04 10.50
CA HIS A 68 4.85 -5.70 9.74
C HIS A 68 5.42 -4.84 8.61
N LEU A 69 4.58 -4.07 7.91
CA LEU A 69 5.03 -3.17 6.84
C LEU A 69 5.87 -2.00 7.39
N GLN A 70 5.57 -1.52 8.60
CA GLN A 70 6.34 -0.46 9.27
C GLN A 70 7.74 -0.91 9.69
N LEU A 71 8.00 -2.22 9.82
CA LEU A 71 9.33 -2.75 10.15
C LEU A 71 10.31 -2.76 8.95
N LYS A 72 9.84 -2.48 7.73
CA LYS A 72 10.68 -2.49 6.52
C LYS A 72 11.06 -1.08 6.11
N ASP A 73 12.37 -0.81 6.03
CA ASP A 73 12.95 0.53 5.82
C ASP A 73 12.35 1.34 4.66
N LEU A 74 12.13 0.76 3.48
CA LEU A 74 11.57 1.53 2.36
C LEU A 74 10.07 1.80 2.54
N ILE A 75 9.34 0.85 3.15
CA ILE A 75 7.88 0.90 3.31
C ILE A 75 7.50 1.75 4.54
N SER A 76 8.35 1.83 5.55
CA SER A 76 8.13 2.68 6.73
C SER A 76 8.07 4.17 6.40
N THR A 77 8.61 4.58 5.24
CA THR A 77 8.55 5.97 4.77
C THR A 77 7.11 6.40 4.43
N ILE A 78 6.18 5.45 4.23
CA ILE A 78 4.78 5.74 3.90
C ILE A 78 3.84 5.37 5.05
N CYS A 79 2.87 6.26 5.30
CA CYS A 79 1.76 5.96 6.21
C CYS A 79 0.65 5.24 5.44
N SER A 80 0.33 4.02 5.86
CA SER A 80 -0.77 3.23 5.29
C SER A 80 -1.86 3.07 6.33
N GLU A 81 -3.09 3.44 5.98
CA GLU A 81 -4.25 3.33 6.86
C GLU A 81 -5.35 2.49 6.20
N LEU A 82 -6.14 1.81 7.04
CA LEU A 82 -7.30 1.08 6.57
C LEU A 82 -8.44 2.05 6.24
N ILE A 83 -8.86 2.10 4.97
CA ILE A 83 -9.93 2.99 4.52
C ILE A 83 -11.31 2.33 4.63
N SER A 84 -11.47 1.09 4.16
CA SER A 84 -12.78 0.41 4.12
C SER A 84 -12.63 -1.11 4.12
N ILE A 85 -13.57 -1.81 4.76
CA ILE A 85 -13.71 -3.27 4.72
C ILE A 85 -14.96 -3.59 3.90
N TYR A 86 -14.83 -4.46 2.90
CA TYR A 86 -15.95 -4.94 2.10
C TYR A 86 -16.32 -6.35 2.56
N HIS A 87 -17.57 -6.55 2.98
CA HIS A 87 -18.15 -7.86 3.25
C HIS A 87 -19.14 -8.17 2.14
N CYS A 88 -18.89 -9.22 1.35
CA CYS A 88 -19.86 -9.69 0.36
C CYS A 88 -20.88 -10.57 1.11
N LEU A 89 -22.09 -10.05 1.28
CA LEU A 89 -23.25 -10.74 1.85
C LEU A 89 -23.84 -11.72 0.82
#